data_AF-A0A8X6U203-F1
#
_entry.id   AF-A0A8X6U203-F1
#
_cell.length_a   1.000
_cell.length_b   1.000
_cell.length_c   1.000
_cell.angle_alpha   90.00
_cell.angle_beta   90.00
_cell.angle_gamma   90.00
#
_symmetry.space_group_name_H-M   'P 1'
#
loop_
_entity.id
_entity.type
_entity.pdbx_description
1 polymer ?
#
loop_
_entity_poly.entity_id
_entity_poly.type
_entity_poly.pdbx_seq_one_letter_code
_entity_poly.pdbx_strand_id
1 'polypeptide(L)'
;MIPLNEQRRYFIELDRFQTTLKSGKNTITRKSTESSVTSTASPSFEKLIHGDEFTEGDDSYCGCGWPDYLLIPRGNHKGMDFVLFVMFTDYEQDR
;
A
#
# COMPACT_ATOMS: atom_id res chain seq x y z
N MET A 1 -19.16 -16.79 11.59
CA MET A 1 -18.08 -15.80 11.52
C MET A 1 -16.78 -16.52 11.85
N ILE A 2 -15.75 -16.40 11.02
CA ILE A 2 -14.46 -17.06 11.25
C ILE A 2 -13.82 -16.46 12.52
N PRO A 3 -13.23 -17.22 13.45
CA PRO A 3 -12.56 -16.65 14.62
C PRO A 3 -11.34 -15.79 14.24
N LEU A 4 -11.06 -14.71 14.98
CA LEU A 4 -9.95 -13.79 14.67
C LEU A 4 -8.58 -14.51 14.57
N ASN A 5 -8.36 -15.52 15.42
CA ASN A 5 -7.14 -16.31 15.42
C ASN A 5 -6.91 -17.09 14.11
N GLU A 6 -7.98 -17.40 13.36
CA GLU A 6 -7.90 -17.99 12.02
C GLU A 6 -7.86 -16.89 10.96
N GLN A 7 -8.67 -15.84 11.11
CA GLN A 7 -8.70 -14.69 10.20
C GLN A 7 -7.32 -14.04 10.01
N ARG A 8 -6.50 -13.99 11.07
CA ARG A 8 -5.15 -13.39 11.03
C ARG A 8 -4.25 -13.92 9.92
N ARG A 9 -4.47 -15.16 9.46
CA ARG A 9 -3.69 -15.79 8.38
C ARG A 9 -4.12 -15.34 6.99
N TYR A 10 -5.29 -14.71 6.87
CA TYR A 10 -5.86 -14.26 5.59
C TYR A 10 -5.75 -12.74 5.39
N PHE A 11 -5.38 -11.98 6.42
CA PHE A 11 -5.14 -10.54 6.24
C PHE A 11 -3.91 -10.32 5.36
N ILE A 12 -4.07 -9.42 4.41
CA ILE A 12 -3.00 -8.87 3.59
C ILE A 12 -2.77 -7.42 4.04
N GLU A 13 -1.52 -7.00 4.06
CA GLU A 13 -1.18 -5.60 4.33
C GLU A 13 -1.55 -4.75 3.12
N LEU A 14 -2.25 -3.63 3.35
CA LEU A 14 -2.64 -2.70 2.28
C LEU A 14 -1.80 -1.43 2.28
N ASP A 15 -1.44 -0.92 3.44
CA ASP A 15 -0.61 0.30 3.59
C ASP A 15 -0.08 0.40 5.02
N ARG A 16 1.07 1.06 5.17
CA ARG A 16 1.63 1.49 6.45
C ARG A 16 2.25 2.87 6.27
N PHE A 17 1.70 3.86 6.96
CA PHE A 17 2.18 5.24 6.88
C PHE A 17 2.13 5.93 8.24
N GLN A 18 2.97 6.96 8.36
CA GLN A 18 3.04 7.84 9.52
C GLN A 18 2.22 9.10 9.27
N THR A 19 1.49 9.56 10.28
CA THR A 19 0.70 10.80 10.22
C THR A 19 0.64 11.48 11.58
N THR A 20 0.67 12.81 11.60
CA THR A 20 0.55 13.59 12.84
C THR A 20 -0.91 13.90 13.14
N LEU A 21 -1.36 13.54 14.34
CA LEU A 21 -2.71 13.83 14.80
C LEU A 21 -2.74 15.12 15.62
N LYS A 22 -3.81 15.91 15.46
CA LYS A 22 -4.10 17.05 16.32
C LYS A 22 -5.01 16.63 17.47
N SER A 23 -4.98 17.36 18.59
CA SER A 23 -5.97 17.14 19.66
C SER A 23 -7.39 17.37 19.14
N GLY A 24 -8.28 16.41 19.40
CA GLY A 24 -9.67 16.44 18.95
C GLY A 24 -9.94 15.56 17.73
N LYS A 25 -10.93 15.95 16.92
CA LYS A 25 -11.40 15.15 15.78
C LYS A 25 -10.45 15.33 14.58
N ASN A 26 -9.96 14.22 14.05
CA ASN A 26 -9.15 14.17 12.83
C ASN A 26 -9.90 13.37 11.75
N THR A 27 -9.71 13.74 10.49
CA THR A 27 -10.13 12.97 9.32
C THR A 27 -8.89 12.72 8.47
N ILE A 28 -8.57 11.46 8.21
CA ILE A 28 -7.40 11.06 7.43
C ILE A 28 -7.90 10.46 6.13
N THR A 29 -7.36 10.96 5.01
CA THR A 29 -7.63 10.44 3.67
C THR A 29 -6.32 9.98 3.08
N ARG A 30 -6.28 8.72 2.63
CA ARG A 30 -5.09 8.11 2.02
C ARG A 30 -5.49 7.52 0.67
N LYS A 31 -4.72 7.83 -0.38
CA LYS A 31 -4.96 7.27 -1.72
C LYS A 31 -4.29 5.91 -1.83
N SER A 32 -4.89 5.00 -2.58
CA SER A 32 -4.29 3.67 -2.85
C SER A 32 -2.96 3.77 -3.58
N THR A 33 -2.76 4.80 -4.41
CA THR A 33 -1.52 5.07 -5.15
C THR A 33 -0.36 5.54 -4.25
N GLU A 34 -0.64 5.79 -2.97
CA GLU A 34 0.37 6.17 -1.99
C GLU A 34 0.70 5.00 -1.04
N SER A 35 0.21 3.79 -1.35
CA SER A 35 0.48 2.61 -0.53
C SER A 35 1.98 2.36 -0.41
N SER A 36 2.44 2.03 0.81
CA SER A 36 3.82 1.59 1.05
C SER A 36 4.09 0.15 0.59
N VAL A 37 3.04 -0.62 0.26
CA VAL A 37 3.15 -2.02 -0.15
C VAL A 37 3.42 -2.13 -1.65
N THR A 38 2.87 -1.20 -2.42
CA THR A 38 2.96 -1.25 -3.87
C THR A 38 4.03 -0.32 -4.41
N SER A 39 4.52 -0.65 -5.59
CA SER A 39 5.48 0.18 -6.31
C SER A 39 4.96 0.48 -7.69
N THR A 40 5.21 1.70 -8.14
CA THR A 40 4.89 2.14 -9.49
C THR A 40 5.61 1.26 -10.50
N ALA A 41 4.92 0.98 -11.61
CA ALA A 41 5.40 0.04 -12.61
C ALA A 41 6.76 0.47 -13.16
N SER A 42 7.66 -0.51 -13.32
CA SER A 42 8.97 -0.31 -13.95
C SER A 42 8.85 0.36 -15.30
N PRO A 43 9.79 1.27 -15.64
CA PRO A 43 9.88 1.85 -16.97
C PRO A 43 10.07 0.74 -18.02
N SER A 44 9.49 0.94 -19.21
CA SER A 44 9.77 0.07 -20.35
C SER A 44 11.20 0.26 -20.85
N PHE A 45 11.75 -0.76 -21.52
CA PHE A 45 13.11 -0.71 -22.07
C PHE A 45 13.33 0.47 -23.02
N GLU A 46 12.31 0.84 -23.82
CA GLU A 46 12.37 2.01 -24.70
C GLU A 46 12.52 3.32 -23.90
N LYS A 47 11.76 3.47 -22.81
CA LYS A 47 11.84 4.67 -21.95
C LYS A 47 13.17 4.78 -21.22
N LEU A 48 13.76 3.65 -20.84
CA LEU A 48 15.11 3.58 -20.28
C LEU A 48 16.18 4.05 -21.28
N ILE A 49 16.04 3.68 -22.56
CA ILE A 49 16.96 4.12 -23.64
C ILE A 49 16.83 5.62 -23.90
N HIS A 50 15.61 6.15 -23.86
CA HIS A 50 15.35 7.57 -24.13
C HIS A 50 15.65 8.49 -22.94
N GLY A 51 15.90 7.94 -21.75
CA GLY A 51 16.30 8.72 -20.57
C GLY A 51 15.18 9.57 -19.96
N ASP A 52 13.93 9.31 -20.33
CA ASP A 52 12.79 10.18 -20.05
C ASP A 52 12.26 10.12 -18.60
N GLU A 53 12.66 9.12 -17.80
CA GLU A 53 12.03 8.85 -16.48
C GLU A 53 12.97 8.87 -15.27
N PHE A 54 14.28 9.15 -15.42
CA PHE A 54 15.14 9.34 -14.24
C PHE A 54 15.18 10.81 -13.84
N THR A 55 14.14 11.28 -13.15
CA THR A 55 14.29 12.48 -12.32
C THR A 55 15.26 12.14 -11.18
N GLU A 56 16.30 12.95 -10.99
CA GLU A 56 17.31 12.80 -9.92
C GLU A 56 16.63 12.49 -8.57
N GLY A 57 16.60 11.21 -8.19
CA GLY A 57 15.81 10.68 -7.07
C GLY A 57 15.29 9.25 -7.29
N ASP A 58 15.09 8.84 -8.54
CA ASP A 58 14.65 7.49 -8.94
C ASP A 58 15.78 6.46 -9.09
N ASP A 59 16.96 6.74 -8.50
CA ASP A 59 18.09 5.80 -8.39
C ASP A 59 17.81 4.59 -7.49
N SER A 60 16.57 4.44 -6.99
CA SER A 60 16.14 3.38 -6.10
C SER A 60 15.07 2.47 -6.72
N TYR A 61 15.09 2.27 -8.04
CA TYR A 61 14.38 1.14 -8.63
C TYR A 61 15.04 -0.17 -8.18
N CYS A 62 14.62 -0.68 -7.02
CA CYS A 62 15.09 -1.97 -6.49
C CYS A 62 14.47 -3.17 -7.23
N GLY A 63 13.53 -2.93 -8.16
CA GLY A 63 12.67 -3.98 -8.74
C GLY A 63 11.82 -4.73 -7.70
N CYS A 64 11.78 -4.20 -6.48
CA CYS A 64 11.13 -4.76 -5.32
C CYS A 64 9.86 -3.96 -5.04
N GLY A 65 8.78 -4.65 -4.71
CA GLY A 65 7.48 -4.02 -4.51
C GLY A 65 6.35 -4.83 -5.13
N TRP A 66 5.17 -4.74 -4.54
CA TRP A 66 3.99 -5.38 -5.09
C TRP A 66 3.46 -4.53 -6.26
N PRO A 67 3.10 -5.10 -7.41
CA PRO A 67 2.52 -4.30 -8.48
C PRO A 67 1.23 -3.62 -8.02
N ASP A 68 1.07 -2.33 -8.31
CA ASP A 68 -0.12 -1.53 -7.95
C ASP A 68 -1.44 -2.22 -8.33
N TYR A 69 -1.48 -2.84 -9.51
CA TYR A 69 -2.68 -3.52 -10.03
C TYR A 69 -2.98 -4.87 -9.36
N LEU A 70 -2.13 -5.33 -8.43
CA LEU A 70 -2.33 -6.56 -7.65
C LEU A 70 -2.62 -6.28 -6.16
N LEU A 71 -2.77 -5.02 -5.74
CA LEU A 71 -2.95 -4.65 -4.33
C LEU A 71 -4.11 -5.38 -3.63
N ILE A 72 -5.22 -5.58 -4.34
CA ILE A 72 -6.42 -6.22 -3.80
C ILE A 72 -6.74 -7.53 -4.51
N PRO A 73 -7.37 -8.51 -3.83
CA PRO A 73 -7.82 -9.73 -4.47
C PRO A 73 -8.86 -9.44 -5.56
N ARG A 74 -8.88 -10.27 -6.61
CA ARG A 74 -9.80 -10.14 -7.76
C ARG A 74 -11.29 -10.07 -7.36
N GLY A 75 -11.68 -10.73 -6.26
CA GLY A 75 -13.09 -10.85 -5.87
C GLY A 75 -13.89 -11.71 -6.87
N ASN A 76 -15.18 -11.40 -7.02
CA ASN A 76 -16.09 -12.09 -7.94
C ASN A 76 -17.10 -11.10 -8.57
N HIS A 77 -17.82 -11.54 -9.61
CA HIS A 77 -18.76 -10.71 -10.37
C HIS A 77 -19.96 -10.17 -9.58
N LYS A 78 -20.29 -10.77 -8.42
CA LYS A 78 -21.37 -10.31 -7.54
C LYS A 78 -20.88 -9.34 -6.46
N GLY A 79 -19.57 -9.09 -6.40
CA GLY A 79 -18.93 -8.52 -5.22
C GLY A 79 -18.58 -9.63 -4.22
N MET A 80 -17.46 -9.43 -3.54
CA MET A 80 -17.02 -10.31 -2.47
C MET A 80 -16.77 -9.47 -1.23
N ASP A 81 -17.35 -9.92 -0.12
CA ASP A 81 -17.21 -9.21 1.16
C ASP A 81 -15.83 -9.47 1.75
N PHE A 82 -15.18 -8.39 2.14
CA PHE A 82 -13.91 -8.39 2.87
C PHE A 82 -14.03 -7.52 4.11
N VAL A 83 -13.17 -7.79 5.09
CA VAL A 83 -13.04 -6.95 6.28
C VAL A 83 -11.86 -6.02 6.08
N LEU A 84 -12.12 -4.72 6.06
CA LEU A 84 -11.06 -3.71 6.14
C LEU A 84 -10.72 -3.47 7.61
N PHE A 85 -9.48 -3.80 8.00
CA PHE A 85 -8.95 -3.56 9.32
C PHE A 85 -7.99 -2.35 9.29
N VAL A 86 -8.21 -1.39 10.18
CA VAL A 86 -7.36 -0.21 10.34
C VAL A 86 -6.97 -0.11 11.81
N MET A 87 -5.68 0.10 12.07
CA MET A 87 -5.11 0.23 13.40
C MET A 87 -4.21 1.46 13.45
N PHE A 88 -4.24 2.15 14.58
CA PHE A 88 -3.28 3.19 14.92
C PHE A 88 -2.40 2.70 16.06
N THR A 89 -1.10 2.86 15.91
CA THR A 89 -0.07 2.54 16.89
C THR A 89 0.71 3.80 17.24
N ASP A 90 1.42 3.75 18.37
CA ASP A 90 2.27 4.84 18.81
C ASP A 90 3.59 4.80 18.03
N TYR A 91 3.83 5.81 17.20
CA TYR A 91 5.02 5.91 16.35
C TYR A 91 6.32 5.83 17.15
N GLU A 92 6.36 6.36 18.38
CA GLU A 92 7.57 6.32 19.21
C GLU A 92 7.93 4.90 19.66
N GLN A 93 6.96 3.98 19.66
CA GLN A 93 7.16 2.56 19.97
C GLN A 93 7.45 1.71 18.72
N ASP A 94 7.11 2.20 17.53
CA ASP A 94 7.21 1.47 16.27
C ASP A 94 8.50 1.73 15.48
N ARG A 95 9.25 2.80 15.81
CA ARG A 95 10.46 3.20 15.06
C ARG A 95 11.68 2.32 15.31
#